data_AF-R4WNL1-F1
#
_entry.id   AF-R4WNL1-F1
#
_cell.length_a   1.000
_cell.length_b   1.000
_cell.length_c   1.000
_cell.angle_alpha   90.00
_cell.angle_beta   90.00
_cell.angle_gamma   90.00
#
_symmetry.space_group_name_H-M   'P 1'
#
loop_
_entity.id
_entity.type
_entity.pdbx_description
1 polymer ?
#
loop_
_entity_poly.entity_id
_entity_poly.type
_entity_poly.pdbx_seq_one_letter_code
_entity_poly.pdbx_strand_id
1 'polypeptide(L)'
;MLHLLTKTCAIVQSAYKAARPSTVRNDLLTSPESIVSTQERDNMSETFEYVPPAVWTWNKENGGQFANINRPISGPTHDKTLPVGRHPLQLYSQGTPNGVKVTVMLEELLALGHTGAEYDAWLIRIGEGDQFGSGFVDVNPNSKIPALVDRSGAEPVRVFESGAILLYLAEKFGALVPTEPARRAEVLSWLFWQMGSAPYLGGGFGHFYAYAPSKMEYPIDRFTMEVKRQLDVLDKRLADHRYIAGDEYTIADIAIWPWYGGLVKGWLYGAAEFLSVQEYTHVRRWAEEIGARPAARRGRMVNRTAGDPASQLHERHDASDFDTRTQDKLSADR
;
A
#
# COMPACT_ATOMS: atom_id res chain seq x y z
N MET A 1 -25.59 13.47 23.36
CA MET A 1 -24.67 12.93 22.33
C MET A 1 -25.34 12.03 21.28
N LEU A 2 -26.55 11.48 21.53
CA LEU A 2 -27.29 10.68 20.55
C LEU A 2 -28.11 11.49 19.52
N HIS A 3 -28.12 12.83 19.62
CA HIS A 3 -28.92 13.73 18.76
C HIS A 3 -28.13 14.33 17.58
N LEU A 4 -26.81 14.11 17.50
CA LEU A 4 -25.97 14.60 16.40
C LEU A 4 -25.76 13.57 15.28
N LEU A 5 -25.94 12.28 15.56
CA LEU A 5 -25.75 11.19 14.59
C LEU A 5 -26.94 11.02 13.62
N THR A 6 -28.13 11.51 13.96
CA THR A 6 -29.31 11.45 13.09
C THR A 6 -29.34 12.54 12.01
N LYS A 7 -28.63 13.67 12.20
CA LYS A 7 -28.63 14.77 11.22
C LYS A 7 -27.70 14.51 10.03
N THR A 8 -26.60 13.79 10.21
CA THR A 8 -25.65 13.48 9.12
C THR A 8 -26.21 12.43 8.15
N CYS A 9 -27.05 11.51 8.63
CA CYS A 9 -27.69 10.48 7.80
C CYS A 9 -28.80 11.05 6.88
N ALA A 10 -29.50 12.09 7.33
CA ALA A 10 -30.57 12.75 6.56
C ALA A 10 -30.05 13.52 5.32
N ILE A 11 -28.82 14.05 5.37
CA ILE A 11 -28.22 14.81 4.26
C ILE A 11 -27.88 13.88 3.09
N VAL A 12 -27.38 12.66 3.38
CA VAL A 12 -27.04 11.66 2.35
C VAL A 12 -28.32 11.10 1.69
N GLN A 13 -29.39 10.88 2.45
CA GLN A 13 -30.68 10.43 1.88
C GLN A 13 -31.40 11.50 1.05
N SER A 14 -31.23 12.79 1.37
CA SER A 14 -31.84 13.89 0.61
C SER A 14 -31.20 14.02 -0.79
N ALA A 15 -29.88 13.84 -0.90
CA ALA A 15 -29.18 13.86 -2.18
C ALA A 15 -29.61 12.72 -3.13
N TYR A 16 -29.98 11.55 -2.60
CA TYR A 16 -30.41 10.40 -3.40
C TYR A 16 -31.84 10.53 -3.96
N LYS A 17 -32.71 11.34 -3.36
CA LYS A 17 -34.09 11.56 -3.83
C LYS A 17 -34.21 12.61 -4.93
N ALA A 18 -33.20 13.47 -5.12
CA ALA A 18 -33.22 14.54 -6.12
C ALA A 18 -32.80 14.11 -7.54
N ALA A 19 -32.35 12.86 -7.74
CA ALA A 19 -31.81 12.36 -9.01
C ALA A 19 -32.69 11.27 -9.66
N ARG A 20 -34.01 11.49 -9.75
CA ARG A 20 -34.88 10.67 -10.62
C ARG A 20 -35.20 11.43 -11.91
N PRO A 21 -34.85 10.89 -13.10
CA PRO A 21 -35.35 11.45 -14.35
C PRO A 21 -36.86 11.21 -14.48
N SER A 22 -37.59 12.25 -14.85
CA SER A 22 -39.01 12.23 -15.16
C SER A 22 -39.29 11.41 -16.43
N THR A 23 -40.27 10.51 -16.34
CA THR A 23 -40.84 9.74 -17.45
C THR A 23 -41.41 10.65 -18.53
N VAL A 24 -40.86 10.57 -19.75
CA VAL A 24 -41.44 11.19 -20.96
C VAL A 24 -42.50 10.24 -21.52
N ARG A 25 -43.71 10.76 -21.73
CA ARG A 25 -44.83 10.09 -22.42
C ARG A 25 -44.50 9.95 -23.90
N ASN A 26 -44.70 8.76 -24.45
CA ASN A 26 -44.72 8.48 -25.87
C ASN A 26 -46.17 8.64 -26.36
N ASP A 27 -46.44 9.67 -27.17
CA ASP A 27 -47.67 9.78 -27.94
C ASP A 27 -47.37 9.52 -29.42
N LEU A 28 -48.02 8.48 -29.94
CA LEU A 28 -48.03 8.02 -31.33
C LEU A 28 -48.76 9.02 -32.23
N LEU A 29 -48.13 9.47 -33.31
CA LEU A 29 -48.83 9.95 -34.50
C LEU A 29 -48.15 9.44 -35.78
N THR A 30 -48.99 8.91 -36.65
CA THR A 30 -48.72 8.23 -37.92
C THR A 30 -48.64 9.18 -39.11
N SER A 31 -47.69 8.98 -40.03
CA SER A 31 -47.92 8.89 -41.50
C SER A 31 -46.59 8.78 -42.29
N PRO A 32 -46.60 8.24 -43.53
CA PRO A 32 -45.42 7.61 -44.15
C PRO A 32 -44.98 8.29 -45.45
N GLU A 33 -43.70 8.67 -45.61
CA GLU A 33 -43.17 9.01 -46.94
C GLU A 33 -41.70 8.57 -47.16
N SER A 34 -41.55 7.72 -48.19
CA SER A 34 -40.43 7.53 -49.13
C SER A 34 -38.98 7.43 -48.62
N ILE A 35 -38.46 6.21 -48.72
CA ILE A 35 -37.05 5.84 -48.63
C ILE A 35 -36.28 6.37 -49.87
N VAL A 36 -35.36 7.29 -49.63
CA VAL A 36 -34.22 7.56 -50.53
C VAL A 36 -33.08 6.63 -50.12
N SER A 37 -32.54 5.91 -51.11
CA SER A 37 -31.39 5.03 -50.98
C SER A 37 -30.10 5.85 -50.84
N THR A 38 -29.40 5.67 -49.72
CA THR A 38 -27.97 5.95 -49.60
C THR A 38 -27.31 4.86 -48.77
N GLN A 39 -26.38 4.14 -49.41
CA GLN A 39 -25.34 3.37 -48.75
C GLN A 39 -24.54 4.30 -47.83
N GLU A 40 -24.65 4.11 -46.52
CA GLU A 40 -23.66 4.59 -45.56
C GLU A 40 -23.11 3.40 -44.78
N ARG A 41 -21.79 3.41 -44.64
CA ARG A 41 -20.99 2.40 -43.96
C ARG A 41 -21.12 2.61 -42.46
N ASP A 42 -22.06 1.94 -41.83
CA ASP A 42 -22.09 1.84 -40.36
C ASP A 42 -21.07 0.80 -39.90
N ASN A 43 -19.83 1.26 -39.71
CA ASN A 43 -18.89 0.59 -38.82
C ASN A 43 -19.00 1.28 -37.45
N MET A 44 -20.19 1.20 -36.84
CA MET A 44 -20.39 1.61 -35.45
C MET A 44 -19.88 0.48 -34.55
N SER A 45 -18.77 0.72 -33.87
CA SER A 45 -18.38 -0.10 -32.73
C SER A 45 -19.43 0.08 -31.64
N GLU A 46 -20.36 -0.88 -31.51
CA GLU A 46 -21.32 -0.89 -30.41
C GLU A 46 -20.56 -0.99 -29.09
N THR A 47 -20.48 0.14 -28.36
CA THR A 47 -20.01 0.15 -26.98
C THR A 47 -21.14 -0.37 -26.10
N PHE A 48 -21.11 -1.67 -25.79
CA PHE A 48 -22.03 -2.22 -24.79
C PHE A 48 -21.70 -1.66 -23.42
N GLU A 49 -22.63 -0.91 -22.83
CA GLU A 49 -22.54 -0.43 -21.46
C GLU A 49 -22.67 -1.61 -20.49
N TYR A 50 -21.75 -1.71 -19.52
CA TYR A 50 -21.76 -2.77 -18.52
C TYR A 50 -22.90 -2.58 -17.52
N VAL A 51 -23.76 -3.60 -17.36
CA VAL A 51 -24.79 -3.64 -16.32
C VAL A 51 -24.37 -4.62 -15.22
N PRO A 52 -24.08 -4.15 -13.99
CA PRO A 52 -23.79 -5.04 -12.87
C PRO A 52 -24.97 -5.99 -12.59
N PRO A 53 -24.72 -7.29 -12.34
CA PRO A 53 -25.79 -8.22 -11.97
C PRO A 53 -26.34 -7.89 -10.57
N ALA A 54 -27.57 -8.30 -10.29
CA ALA A 54 -28.18 -8.15 -8.96
C ALA A 54 -27.38 -8.86 -7.86
N VAL A 55 -26.73 -9.98 -8.20
CA VAL A 55 -25.82 -10.72 -7.32
C VAL A 55 -24.52 -10.94 -8.07
N TRP A 56 -23.42 -10.47 -7.48
CA TRP A 56 -22.09 -10.67 -8.04
C TRP A 56 -21.68 -12.14 -7.95
N THR A 57 -21.04 -12.65 -9.01
CA THR A 57 -20.47 -13.99 -9.05
C THR A 57 -19.01 -13.93 -9.50
N TRP A 58 -18.18 -14.82 -8.95
CA TRP A 58 -16.78 -14.94 -9.35
C TRP A 58 -16.68 -15.81 -10.62
N ASN A 59 -16.97 -15.19 -11.76
CA ASN A 59 -17.04 -15.87 -13.07
C ASN A 59 -15.92 -15.49 -14.04
N LYS A 60 -15.02 -14.59 -13.62
CA LYS A 60 -13.84 -14.13 -14.38
C LYS A 60 -12.67 -13.90 -13.44
N GLU A 61 -11.47 -14.13 -13.94
CA GLU A 61 -10.24 -13.69 -13.29
C GLU A 61 -10.21 -12.15 -13.18
N ASN A 62 -9.68 -11.64 -12.08
CA ASN A 62 -9.58 -10.21 -11.84
C ASN A 62 -8.28 -9.87 -11.07
N GLY A 63 -7.55 -8.86 -11.53
CA GLY A 63 -6.30 -8.44 -10.89
C GLY A 63 -5.10 -8.27 -11.82
N GLY A 64 -5.24 -8.55 -13.12
CA GLY A 64 -4.12 -8.48 -14.06
C GLY A 64 -2.98 -9.41 -13.62
N GLN A 65 -1.82 -8.83 -13.32
CA GLN A 65 -0.66 -9.55 -12.78
C GLN A 65 -0.98 -10.39 -11.52
N PHE A 66 -2.01 -10.03 -10.74
CA PHE A 66 -2.39 -10.70 -9.50
C PHE A 66 -3.61 -11.62 -9.62
N ALA A 67 -4.06 -11.93 -10.84
CA ALA A 67 -5.24 -12.76 -11.09
C ALA A 67 -5.14 -14.16 -10.46
N ASN A 68 -3.93 -14.73 -10.38
CA ASN A 68 -3.69 -16.06 -9.82
C ASN A 68 -3.84 -16.13 -8.29
N ILE A 69 -3.84 -14.99 -7.59
CA ILE A 69 -3.89 -14.94 -6.12
C ILE A 69 -5.14 -14.24 -5.57
N ASN A 70 -5.79 -13.35 -6.33
CA ASN A 70 -6.96 -12.61 -5.89
C ASN A 70 -8.20 -13.52 -5.83
N ARG A 71 -8.88 -13.56 -4.68
CA ARG A 71 -10.03 -14.43 -4.43
C ARG A 71 -11.09 -13.71 -3.59
N PRO A 72 -12.38 -14.07 -3.72
CA PRO A 72 -13.46 -13.53 -2.90
C PRO A 72 -13.57 -14.18 -1.51
N ILE A 73 -12.71 -15.16 -1.20
CA ILE A 73 -12.68 -15.90 0.06
C ILE A 73 -11.29 -15.81 0.70
N SER A 74 -11.25 -15.85 2.04
CA SER A 74 -10.03 -15.89 2.83
C SER A 74 -9.68 -17.30 3.29
N GLY A 75 -8.58 -17.45 4.02
CA GLY A 75 -8.16 -18.70 4.64
C GLY A 75 -7.03 -19.42 3.88
N PRO A 76 -6.50 -20.49 4.50
CA PRO A 76 -5.35 -21.19 3.97
C PRO A 76 -5.72 -21.98 2.71
N THR A 77 -4.72 -22.19 1.84
CA THR A 77 -4.83 -22.99 0.61
C THR A 77 -3.97 -24.23 0.64
N HIS A 78 -2.97 -24.26 1.52
CA HIS A 78 -2.04 -25.36 1.66
C HIS A 78 -1.44 -25.34 3.07
N ASP A 79 -1.02 -26.52 3.54
CA ASP A 79 -0.33 -26.63 4.81
C ASP A 79 1.14 -26.24 4.65
N LYS A 80 1.57 -25.24 5.43
CA LYS A 80 2.96 -24.76 5.43
C LYS A 80 3.27 -24.08 6.76
N THR A 81 4.11 -24.71 7.55
CA THR A 81 4.65 -24.11 8.78
C THR A 81 5.63 -23.01 8.42
N LEU A 82 5.60 -21.91 9.17
CA LEU A 82 6.55 -20.83 9.01
C LEU A 82 7.91 -21.17 9.67
N PRO A 83 9.04 -20.82 9.04
CA PRO A 83 10.36 -20.96 9.66
C PRO A 83 10.49 -20.03 10.87
N VAL A 84 11.28 -20.44 11.87
CA VAL A 84 11.58 -19.64 13.06
C VAL A 84 13.08 -19.64 13.27
N GLY A 85 13.68 -18.45 13.24
CA GLY A 85 15.11 -18.26 13.47
C GLY A 85 15.44 -17.99 14.95
N ARG A 86 16.66 -17.52 15.19
CA ARG A 86 17.21 -17.34 16.55
C ARG A 86 16.81 -16.03 17.21
N HIS A 87 16.38 -15.04 16.42
CA HIS A 87 16.16 -13.69 16.91
C HIS A 87 14.79 -13.51 17.56
N PRO A 88 14.63 -12.56 18.49
CA PRO A 88 13.37 -12.35 19.19
C PRO A 88 12.21 -11.97 18.26
N LEU A 89 12.49 -11.26 17.17
CA LEU A 89 11.44 -10.79 16.26
C LEU A 89 11.48 -11.61 14.96
N GLN A 90 10.38 -12.30 14.66
CA GLN A 90 10.23 -13.07 13.42
C GLN A 90 9.33 -12.31 12.47
N LEU A 91 9.89 -11.76 11.39
CA LEU A 91 9.19 -11.01 10.36
C LEU A 91 8.97 -11.90 9.13
N TYR A 92 7.73 -11.98 8.67
CA TYR A 92 7.34 -12.66 7.42
C TYR A 92 6.85 -11.60 6.44
N SER A 93 7.64 -11.33 5.41
CA SER A 93 7.47 -10.10 4.63
C SER A 93 7.99 -10.21 3.20
N GLN A 94 7.78 -9.13 2.45
CA GLN A 94 8.38 -8.90 1.14
C GLN A 94 8.73 -7.42 1.02
N GLY A 95 9.80 -7.08 0.29
CA GLY A 95 10.35 -5.74 0.09
C GLY A 95 9.49 -4.79 -0.75
N THR A 96 8.17 -4.85 -0.57
CA THR A 96 7.19 -3.85 -1.03
C THR A 96 7.22 -2.62 -0.10
N PRO A 97 6.59 -1.49 -0.47
CA PRO A 97 6.48 -0.34 0.43
C PRO A 97 5.96 -0.68 1.84
N ASN A 98 5.03 -1.63 1.98
CA ASN A 98 4.52 -2.02 3.31
C ASN A 98 5.53 -2.83 4.13
N GLY A 99 6.28 -3.74 3.50
CA GLY A 99 7.33 -4.50 4.17
C GLY A 99 8.51 -3.61 4.57
N VAL A 100 8.90 -2.68 3.69
CA VAL A 100 10.00 -1.73 3.93
C VAL A 100 9.75 -0.86 5.17
N LYS A 101 8.50 -0.51 5.50
CA LYS A 101 8.20 0.21 6.76
C LYS A 101 8.76 -0.52 7.97
N VAL A 102 8.53 -1.83 8.05
CA VAL A 102 8.89 -2.63 9.22
C VAL A 102 10.39 -2.89 9.25
N THR A 103 11.01 -3.20 8.10
CA THR A 103 12.47 -3.42 8.06
C THR A 103 13.25 -2.13 8.33
N VAL A 104 12.77 -0.97 7.86
CA VAL A 104 13.34 0.33 8.24
C VAL A 104 13.17 0.58 9.74
N MET A 105 11.99 0.34 10.31
CA MET A 105 11.78 0.50 11.76
C MET A 105 12.75 -0.35 12.58
N LEU A 106 12.92 -1.63 12.22
CA LEU A 106 13.83 -2.53 12.92
C LEU A 106 15.29 -2.05 12.79
N GLU A 107 15.71 -1.64 11.60
CA GLU A 107 17.06 -1.10 11.39
C GLU A 107 17.30 0.24 12.12
N GLU A 108 16.27 1.09 12.25
CA GLU A 108 16.34 2.32 13.04
C GLU A 108 16.49 2.02 14.53
N LEU A 109 15.73 1.06 15.05
CA LEU A 109 15.84 0.62 16.44
C LEU A 109 17.22 0.02 16.75
N LEU A 110 17.75 -0.81 15.84
CA LEU A 110 19.12 -1.33 15.95
C LEU A 110 20.16 -0.20 15.92
N ALA A 111 20.00 0.79 15.05
CA ALA A 111 20.87 1.96 15.00
C ALA A 111 20.80 2.83 16.28
N LEU A 112 19.66 2.81 16.98
CA LEU A 112 19.48 3.44 18.30
C LEU A 112 20.02 2.57 19.46
N GLY A 113 20.58 1.39 19.18
CA GLY A 113 21.19 0.51 20.18
C GLY A 113 20.22 -0.46 20.86
N HIS A 114 18.99 -0.59 20.37
CA HIS A 114 18.02 -1.55 20.90
C HIS A 114 18.31 -2.96 20.38
N THR A 115 19.20 -3.69 21.06
CA THR A 115 19.57 -5.07 20.67
C THR A 115 18.41 -6.05 20.69
N GLY A 116 17.35 -5.78 21.47
CA GLY A 116 16.11 -6.55 21.45
C GLY A 116 15.30 -6.43 20.15
N ALA A 117 15.69 -5.52 19.24
CA ALA A 117 15.09 -5.36 17.92
C ALA A 117 15.74 -6.25 16.83
N GLU A 118 16.70 -7.10 17.21
CA GLU A 118 17.24 -8.13 16.32
C GLU A 118 16.12 -9.02 15.76
N TYR A 119 16.21 -9.35 14.47
CA TYR A 119 15.11 -9.96 13.74
C TYR A 119 15.54 -10.95 12.66
N ASP A 120 14.72 -11.97 12.43
CA ASP A 120 14.76 -12.80 11.23
C ASP A 120 13.68 -12.33 10.27
N ALA A 121 14.05 -11.90 9.06
CA ALA A 121 13.12 -11.48 8.02
C ALA A 121 13.03 -12.52 6.90
N TRP A 122 12.01 -13.37 7.00
CA TRP A 122 11.69 -14.44 6.07
C TRP A 122 10.92 -13.92 4.86
N LEU A 123 11.33 -14.37 3.68
CA LEU A 123 10.71 -13.94 2.42
C LEU A 123 9.39 -14.68 2.19
N ILE A 124 8.32 -13.91 1.99
CA ILE A 124 7.00 -14.38 1.57
C ILE A 124 6.77 -13.90 0.14
N ARG A 125 6.77 -14.81 -0.83
CA ARG A 125 6.59 -14.47 -2.25
C ARG A 125 5.11 -14.33 -2.55
N ILE A 126 4.57 -13.11 -2.47
CA ILE A 126 3.12 -12.89 -2.59
C ILE A 126 2.55 -13.31 -3.94
N GLY A 127 3.36 -13.26 -5.01
CA GLY A 127 2.98 -13.70 -6.36
C GLY A 127 2.86 -15.22 -6.51
N GLU A 128 3.45 -15.98 -5.58
CA GLU A 128 3.43 -17.45 -5.55
C GLU A 128 2.39 -17.98 -4.53
N GLY A 129 1.71 -17.10 -3.79
CA GLY A 129 0.66 -17.49 -2.86
C GLY A 129 1.15 -17.92 -1.48
N ASP A 130 2.41 -17.68 -1.11
CA ASP A 130 2.98 -18.02 0.21
C ASP A 130 2.15 -17.46 1.39
N GLN A 131 1.52 -16.29 1.21
CA GLN A 131 0.65 -15.65 2.19
C GLN A 131 -0.64 -16.45 2.51
N PHE A 132 -0.93 -17.50 1.75
CA PHE A 132 -2.07 -18.40 1.98
C PHE A 132 -1.66 -19.75 2.59
N GLY A 133 -0.41 -19.93 3.01
CA GLY A 133 0.00 -21.09 3.79
C GLY A 133 -0.59 -21.05 5.20
N SER A 134 -0.94 -22.20 5.77
CA SER A 134 -1.57 -22.30 7.10
C SER A 134 -0.83 -21.51 8.18
N GLY A 135 0.49 -21.65 8.27
CA GLY A 135 1.29 -20.89 9.23
C GLY A 135 1.27 -19.37 9.02
N PHE A 136 1.19 -18.88 7.77
CA PHE A 136 1.06 -17.44 7.52
C PHE A 136 -0.32 -16.92 7.94
N VAL A 137 -1.38 -17.67 7.64
CA VAL A 137 -2.76 -17.32 8.04
C VAL A 137 -2.92 -17.30 9.56
N ASP A 138 -2.22 -18.19 10.27
CA ASP A 138 -2.19 -18.20 11.74
C ASP A 138 -1.55 -16.93 12.32
N VAL A 139 -0.61 -16.29 11.62
CA VAL A 139 -0.03 -15.01 12.03
C VAL A 139 -0.91 -13.84 11.56
N ASN A 140 -1.38 -13.87 10.31
CA ASN A 140 -2.25 -12.85 9.74
C ASN A 140 -3.43 -13.47 8.97
N PRO A 141 -4.66 -13.47 9.53
CA PRO A 141 -5.83 -14.02 8.86
C PRO A 141 -6.22 -13.23 7.59
N ASN A 142 -5.75 -11.99 7.44
CA ASN A 142 -5.93 -11.17 6.23
C ASN A 142 -5.01 -11.60 5.07
N SER A 143 -4.06 -12.53 5.30
CA SER A 143 -3.14 -13.04 4.26
C SER A 143 -2.39 -11.93 3.53
N LYS A 144 -1.88 -10.92 4.26
CA LYS A 144 -1.04 -9.84 3.71
C LYS A 144 0.24 -9.67 4.51
N ILE A 145 1.33 -9.39 3.80
CA ILE A 145 2.57 -8.92 4.39
C ILE A 145 2.48 -7.43 4.74
N PRO A 146 3.31 -6.92 5.67
CA PRO A 146 4.14 -7.68 6.61
C PRO A 146 3.31 -8.28 7.76
N ALA A 147 3.81 -9.38 8.33
CA ALA A 147 3.31 -9.98 9.56
C ALA A 147 4.50 -10.33 10.47
N LEU A 148 4.38 -10.07 11.78
CA LEU A 148 5.45 -10.25 12.75
C LEU A 148 5.00 -11.12 13.92
N VAL A 149 5.92 -11.93 14.45
CA VAL A 149 5.74 -12.65 15.71
C VAL A 149 6.88 -12.23 16.66
N ASP A 150 6.52 -11.56 17.75
CA ASP A 150 7.46 -11.26 18.83
C ASP A 150 7.56 -12.47 19.76
N ARG A 151 8.76 -13.04 19.84
CA ARG A 151 9.13 -14.20 20.66
C ARG A 151 10.06 -13.84 21.82
N SER A 152 10.18 -12.56 22.18
CA SER A 152 11.02 -12.10 23.29
C SER A 152 10.42 -12.36 24.67
N GLY A 153 9.11 -12.59 24.75
CA GLY A 153 8.39 -12.92 25.99
C GLY A 153 8.20 -14.42 26.20
N ALA A 154 7.54 -14.78 27.31
CA ALA A 154 7.21 -16.18 27.63
C ALA A 154 6.27 -16.80 26.58
N GLU A 155 5.33 -16.01 26.05
CA GLU A 155 4.40 -16.42 25.01
C GLU A 155 4.58 -15.55 23.76
N PRO A 156 4.58 -16.15 22.55
CA PRO A 156 4.69 -15.39 21.30
C PRO A 156 3.49 -14.46 21.07
N VAL A 157 3.76 -13.23 20.61
CA VAL A 157 2.72 -12.24 20.26
C VAL A 157 2.74 -12.01 18.75
N ARG A 158 1.64 -12.35 18.06
CA ARG A 158 1.48 -12.01 16.64
C ARG A 158 1.01 -10.55 16.48
N VAL A 159 1.60 -9.85 15.52
CA VAL A 159 1.23 -8.47 15.13
C VAL A 159 1.21 -8.40 13.61
N PHE A 160 0.06 -8.00 13.04
CA PHE A 160 -0.13 -7.82 11.61
C PHE A 160 -0.72 -6.44 11.33
N GLU A 161 -0.64 -6.01 10.07
CA GLU A 161 -0.75 -4.62 9.61
C GLU A 161 0.49 -3.78 9.90
N SER A 162 1.07 -3.19 8.85
CA SER A 162 2.33 -2.45 8.96
C SER A 162 2.29 -1.31 9.97
N GLY A 163 1.17 -0.55 10.05
CA GLY A 163 1.02 0.52 11.04
C GLY A 163 0.93 0.02 12.49
N ALA A 164 0.29 -1.14 12.70
CA ALA A 164 0.23 -1.77 14.02
C ALA A 164 1.60 -2.28 14.45
N ILE A 165 2.37 -2.89 13.53
CA ILE A 165 3.75 -3.33 13.79
C ILE A 165 4.64 -2.13 14.15
N LEU A 166 4.56 -1.03 13.40
CA LEU A 166 5.32 0.19 13.71
C LEU A 166 5.01 0.72 15.11
N LEU A 167 3.73 0.84 15.45
CA LEU A 167 3.30 1.34 16.75
C LEU A 167 3.71 0.39 17.89
N TYR A 168 3.54 -0.92 17.70
CA TYR A 168 3.95 -1.95 18.65
C TYR A 168 5.45 -1.86 18.97
N LEU A 169 6.30 -1.78 17.93
CA LEU A 169 7.75 -1.69 18.10
C LEU A 169 8.14 -0.35 18.76
N ALA A 170 7.49 0.76 18.38
CA ALA A 170 7.76 2.06 18.97
C ALA A 170 7.43 2.10 20.47
N GLU A 171 6.32 1.49 20.88
CA GLU A 171 5.93 1.36 22.29
C GLU A 171 6.84 0.40 23.05
N LYS A 172 7.17 -0.76 22.46
CA LYS A 172 8.03 -1.77 23.07
C LYS A 172 9.40 -1.21 23.44
N PHE A 173 9.98 -0.37 22.58
CA PHE A 173 11.33 0.17 22.76
C PHE A 173 11.34 1.62 23.26
N GLY A 174 10.18 2.27 23.38
CA GLY A 174 10.07 3.68 23.81
C GLY A 174 10.75 4.66 22.86
N ALA A 175 10.70 4.40 21.55
CA ALA A 175 11.44 5.13 20.53
C ALA A 175 10.57 5.49 19.32
N LEU A 176 10.89 6.60 18.63
CA LEU A 176 10.29 7.02 17.36
C LEU A 176 8.78 7.36 17.42
N VAL A 177 8.21 7.43 18.63
CA VAL A 177 6.90 8.01 18.94
C VAL A 177 6.99 8.76 20.27
N PRO A 178 6.55 10.02 20.35
CA PRO A 178 6.56 10.77 21.60
C PRO A 178 5.54 10.20 22.59
N THR A 179 5.80 10.39 23.88
CA THR A 179 4.88 10.03 24.98
C THR A 179 3.98 11.20 25.39
N GLU A 180 4.37 12.44 25.06
CA GLU A 180 3.57 13.64 25.32
C GLU A 180 2.25 13.58 24.51
N PRO A 181 1.06 13.74 25.14
CA PRO A 181 -0.21 13.46 24.49
C PRO A 181 -0.48 14.23 23.19
N ALA A 182 -0.17 15.53 23.14
CA ALA A 182 -0.47 16.35 21.97
C ALA A 182 0.43 15.97 20.77
N ARG A 183 1.74 15.85 20.99
CA ARG A 183 2.69 15.41 19.96
C ARG A 183 2.42 13.97 19.53
N ARG A 184 2.00 13.09 20.45
CA ARG A 184 1.61 11.72 20.11
C ARG A 184 0.37 11.68 19.24
N ALA A 185 -0.63 12.51 19.54
CA ALA A 185 -1.84 12.62 18.72
C ALA A 185 -1.51 13.05 17.29
N GLU A 186 -0.57 13.97 17.10
CA GLU A 186 -0.11 14.39 15.76
C GLU A 186 0.55 13.24 14.98
N VAL A 187 1.48 12.50 15.60
CA VAL A 187 2.13 11.34 14.98
C VAL A 187 1.11 10.27 14.58
N LEU A 188 0.17 9.95 15.48
CA LEU A 188 -0.87 8.97 15.20
C LEU A 188 -1.79 9.44 14.07
N SER A 189 -2.14 10.73 14.02
CA SER A 189 -2.96 11.28 12.95
C SER A 189 -2.32 11.06 11.58
N TRP A 190 -1.01 11.30 11.45
CA TRP A 190 -0.27 11.05 10.20
C TRP A 190 -0.05 9.56 9.90
N LEU A 191 0.17 8.74 10.92
CA LEU A 191 0.26 7.28 10.76
C LEU A 191 -1.05 6.70 10.22
N PHE A 192 -2.18 7.07 10.81
CA PHE A 192 -3.50 6.62 10.35
C PHE A 192 -3.91 7.24 9.02
N TRP A 193 -3.56 8.50 8.75
CA TRP A 193 -3.67 9.09 7.42
C TRP A 193 -2.93 8.24 6.39
N GLN A 194 -1.72 7.76 6.70
CA GLN A 194 -0.94 6.92 5.79
C GLN A 194 -1.64 5.57 5.54
N MET A 195 -2.12 4.90 6.61
CA MET A 195 -2.87 3.65 6.49
C MET A 195 -4.13 3.81 5.64
N GLY A 196 -4.85 4.93 5.76
CA GLY A 196 -6.06 5.22 4.99
C GLY A 196 -5.80 5.70 3.55
N SER A 197 -4.64 6.30 3.27
CA SER A 197 -4.32 6.90 1.97
C SER A 197 -3.63 5.93 1.01
N ALA A 198 -2.73 5.07 1.49
CA ALA A 198 -1.99 4.12 0.65
C ALA A 198 -2.87 3.17 -0.19
N PRO A 199 -4.07 2.73 0.25
CA PRO A 199 -4.96 1.96 -0.61
C PRO A 199 -5.35 2.69 -1.90
N TYR A 200 -5.50 4.03 -1.88
CA TYR A 200 -5.76 4.82 -3.09
C TYR A 200 -4.53 4.89 -4.00
N LEU A 201 -3.33 5.02 -3.43
CA LEU A 201 -2.09 5.05 -4.20
C LEU A 201 -1.74 3.70 -4.81
N GLY A 202 -1.78 2.62 -4.02
CA GLY A 202 -1.41 1.28 -4.48
C GLY A 202 -2.55 0.55 -5.18
N GLY A 203 -3.67 0.35 -4.47
CA GLY A 203 -4.82 -0.43 -4.95
C GLY A 203 -5.72 0.32 -5.93
N GLY A 204 -5.66 1.65 -5.93
CA GLY A 204 -6.27 2.50 -6.95
C GLY A 204 -5.27 2.80 -8.06
N PHE A 205 -4.49 3.88 -7.90
CA PHE A 205 -3.61 4.41 -8.93
C PHE A 205 -2.64 3.35 -9.46
N GLY A 206 -1.84 2.71 -8.60
CA GLY A 206 -0.85 1.71 -9.01
C GLY A 206 -1.49 0.54 -9.76
N HIS A 207 -2.65 0.05 -9.31
CA HIS A 207 -3.38 -1.00 -10.02
C HIS A 207 -3.81 -0.55 -11.41
N PHE A 208 -4.59 0.52 -11.52
CA PHE A 208 -5.16 0.96 -12.80
C PHE A 208 -4.12 1.52 -13.77
N TYR A 209 -3.07 2.16 -13.25
CA TYR A 209 -1.99 2.74 -14.05
C TYR A 209 -0.94 1.70 -14.46
N ALA A 210 -0.53 0.77 -13.59
CA ALA A 210 0.61 -0.12 -13.87
C ALA A 210 0.21 -1.57 -14.16
N TYR A 211 -0.82 -2.12 -13.49
CA TYR A 211 -1.06 -3.57 -13.48
C TYR A 211 -2.32 -4.05 -14.20
N ALA A 212 -3.32 -3.18 -14.36
CA ALA A 212 -4.56 -3.52 -15.06
C ALA A 212 -4.24 -3.94 -16.52
N PRO A 213 -4.88 -5.01 -17.03
CA PRO A 213 -4.59 -5.56 -18.36
C PRO A 213 -4.99 -4.61 -19.50
N SER A 214 -5.85 -3.63 -19.23
CA SER A 214 -6.24 -2.56 -20.15
C SER A 214 -6.22 -1.22 -19.44
N LYS A 215 -5.94 -0.15 -20.19
CA LYS A 215 -6.00 1.22 -19.68
C LYS A 215 -7.43 1.72 -19.72
N MET A 216 -7.92 2.16 -18.56
CA MET A 216 -9.26 2.70 -18.40
C MET A 216 -9.11 4.14 -17.90
N GLU A 217 -9.49 5.10 -18.74
CA GLU A 217 -9.32 6.53 -18.46
C GLU A 217 -9.95 6.94 -17.13
N TYR A 218 -11.25 6.64 -16.94
CA TYR A 218 -11.98 7.03 -15.72
C TYR A 218 -11.31 6.63 -14.40
N PRO A 219 -10.99 5.33 -14.13
CA PRO A 219 -10.32 4.97 -12.89
C PRO A 219 -8.89 5.50 -12.80
N ILE A 220 -8.15 5.59 -13.92
CA ILE A 220 -6.81 6.19 -13.92
C ILE A 220 -6.91 7.64 -13.46
N ASP A 221 -7.76 8.46 -14.08
CA ASP A 221 -7.93 9.87 -13.73
C ASP A 221 -8.40 10.05 -12.29
N ARG A 222 -9.39 9.26 -11.85
CA ARG A 222 -9.92 9.31 -10.49
C ARG A 222 -8.82 9.12 -9.45
N PHE A 223 -8.01 8.07 -9.59
CA PHE A 223 -6.99 7.77 -8.59
C PHE A 223 -5.72 8.61 -8.76
N THR A 224 -5.43 9.07 -9.98
CA THR A 224 -4.36 10.05 -10.24
C THR A 224 -4.64 11.36 -9.53
N MET A 225 -5.88 11.86 -9.63
CA MET A 225 -6.31 13.09 -8.96
C MET A 225 -6.17 12.96 -7.44
N GLU A 226 -6.60 11.83 -6.86
CA GLU A 226 -6.45 11.60 -5.41
C GLU A 226 -4.98 11.46 -4.99
N VAL A 227 -4.14 10.78 -5.76
CA VAL A 227 -2.70 10.67 -5.45
C VAL A 227 -2.00 12.02 -5.53
N LYS A 228 -2.31 12.84 -6.54
CA LYS A 228 -1.78 14.21 -6.62
C LYS A 228 -2.26 15.08 -5.46
N ARG A 229 -3.51 14.91 -4.99
CA ARG A 229 -4.03 15.58 -3.79
C ARG A 229 -3.30 15.12 -2.52
N GLN A 230 -3.01 13.83 -2.39
CA GLN A 230 -2.24 13.29 -1.26
C GLN A 230 -0.81 13.84 -1.26
N LEU A 231 -0.14 13.88 -2.42
CA LEU A 231 1.17 14.52 -2.57
C LEU A 231 1.12 16.01 -2.21
N ASP A 232 0.09 16.75 -2.64
CA ASP A 232 -0.09 18.17 -2.30
C ASP A 232 -0.29 18.41 -0.78
N VAL A 233 -1.06 17.54 -0.11
CA VAL A 233 -1.19 17.57 1.36
C VAL A 233 0.16 17.39 2.05
N LEU A 234 0.94 16.40 1.61
CA LEU A 234 2.28 16.15 2.16
C LEU A 234 3.22 17.32 1.86
N ASP A 235 3.20 17.86 0.65
CA ASP A 235 4.10 18.92 0.22
C ASP A 235 3.86 20.21 1.00
N LYS A 236 2.59 20.62 1.14
CA LYS A 236 2.22 21.77 1.98
C LYS A 236 2.60 21.58 3.44
N ARG A 237 2.41 20.38 3.98
CA ARG A 237 2.82 20.07 5.35
C ARG A 237 4.34 20.16 5.53
N LEU A 238 5.09 19.60 4.58
CA LEU A 238 6.55 19.55 4.62
C LEU A 238 7.21 20.88 4.19
N ALA A 239 6.44 21.87 3.76
CA ALA A 239 6.92 23.23 3.57
C ALA A 239 7.29 23.88 4.92
N ASP A 240 6.43 23.68 5.93
CA ASP A 240 6.56 24.31 7.24
C ASP A 240 7.23 23.41 8.30
N HIS A 241 7.36 22.11 8.02
CA HIS A 241 7.92 21.13 8.94
C HIS A 241 9.05 20.33 8.31
N ARG A 242 10.03 19.94 9.13
CA ARG A 242 11.13 19.08 8.67
C ARG A 242 10.68 17.64 8.41
N TYR A 243 9.85 17.12 9.31
CA TYR A 243 9.23 15.80 9.25
C TYR A 243 7.71 15.92 9.34
N ILE A 244 6.99 14.85 9.03
CA ILE A 244 5.54 14.98 8.80
C ILE A 244 4.78 15.41 10.06
N ALA A 245 5.22 14.95 11.23
CA ALA A 245 4.60 15.24 12.52
C ALA A 245 5.30 16.37 13.30
N GLY A 246 6.25 17.10 12.69
CA GLY A 246 6.97 18.20 13.32
C GLY A 246 8.47 18.19 13.01
N ASP A 247 9.29 18.48 14.02
CA ASP A 247 10.74 18.63 13.84
C ASP A 247 11.54 17.34 14.04
N GLU A 248 10.91 16.30 14.59
CA GLU A 248 11.53 15.02 14.89
C GLU A 248 11.02 13.92 13.95
N TYR A 249 11.92 12.99 13.60
CA TYR A 249 11.62 11.82 12.79
C TYR A 249 10.83 10.78 13.59
N THR A 250 9.74 10.27 13.04
CA THR A 250 8.84 9.35 13.76
C THR A 250 8.38 8.17 12.91
N ILE A 251 7.64 7.25 13.53
CA ILE A 251 6.96 6.17 12.82
C ILE A 251 5.99 6.65 11.73
N ALA A 252 5.48 7.88 11.80
CA ALA A 252 4.66 8.44 10.72
C ALA A 252 5.50 8.65 9.45
N ASP A 253 6.72 9.16 9.58
CA ASP A 253 7.64 9.31 8.46
C ASP A 253 8.05 7.94 7.89
N ILE A 254 8.38 6.98 8.76
CA ILE A 254 8.68 5.58 8.37
C ILE A 254 7.51 4.97 7.59
N ALA A 255 6.27 5.25 7.98
CA ALA A 255 5.09 4.74 7.30
C ALA A 255 4.89 5.36 5.91
N ILE A 256 5.08 6.68 5.79
CA ILE A 256 4.78 7.43 4.56
C ILE A 256 5.90 7.25 3.52
N TRP A 257 7.15 7.20 3.96
CA TRP A 257 8.32 7.31 3.08
C TRP A 257 8.43 6.20 2.03
N PRO A 258 8.24 4.90 2.34
CA PRO A 258 8.32 3.85 1.33
C PRO A 258 7.29 3.99 0.20
N TRP A 259 6.16 4.66 0.48
CA TRP A 259 5.10 4.94 -0.51
C TRP A 259 5.36 6.24 -1.25
N TYR A 260 5.28 7.38 -0.57
CA TYR A 260 5.32 8.69 -1.24
C TYR A 260 6.75 9.13 -1.53
N GLY A 261 7.69 8.86 -0.63
CA GLY A 261 9.11 9.06 -0.89
C GLY A 261 9.58 8.18 -2.06
N GLY A 262 9.20 6.90 -2.05
CA GLY A 262 9.47 5.98 -3.16
C GLY A 262 8.87 6.45 -4.49
N LEU A 263 7.66 7.00 -4.48
CA LEU A 263 6.99 7.54 -5.66
C LEU A 263 7.74 8.75 -6.24
N VAL A 264 8.06 9.76 -5.42
CA VAL A 264 8.76 10.98 -5.90
C VAL A 264 10.22 10.72 -6.27
N LYS A 265 10.81 9.64 -5.74
CA LYS A 265 12.13 9.13 -6.14
C LYS A 265 12.10 8.26 -7.40
N GLY A 266 10.92 8.01 -7.98
CA GLY A 266 10.74 7.22 -9.20
C GLY A 266 10.90 5.71 -9.01
N TRP A 267 10.79 5.19 -7.79
CA TRP A 267 10.95 3.77 -7.50
C TRP A 267 9.69 2.94 -7.75
N LEU A 268 8.54 3.60 -7.87
CA LEU A 268 7.24 2.94 -7.96
C LEU A 268 6.56 3.24 -9.30
N TYR A 269 6.01 2.20 -9.91
CA TYR A 269 5.07 2.24 -11.03
C TYR A 269 5.52 2.93 -12.32
N GLY A 270 6.77 3.40 -12.44
CA GLY A 270 7.19 4.22 -13.58
C GLY A 270 6.35 5.48 -13.74
N ALA A 271 5.83 6.04 -12.64
CA ALA A 271 4.79 7.05 -12.64
C ALA A 271 5.29 8.48 -12.34
N ALA A 272 6.59 8.67 -12.13
CA ALA A 272 7.16 9.95 -11.68
C ALA A 272 6.81 11.11 -12.64
N GLU A 273 7.03 10.91 -13.94
CA GLU A 273 6.70 11.90 -14.96
C GLU A 273 5.19 12.16 -15.04
N PHE A 274 4.39 11.08 -15.11
CA PHE A 274 2.93 11.16 -15.21
C PHE A 274 2.28 11.94 -14.06
N LEU A 275 2.80 11.77 -12.83
CA LEU A 275 2.31 12.50 -11.66
C LEU A 275 2.93 13.88 -11.49
N SER A 276 3.89 14.26 -12.34
CA SER A 276 4.67 15.50 -12.25
C SER A 276 5.35 15.65 -10.89
N VAL A 277 6.01 14.58 -10.42
CA VAL A 277 6.52 14.53 -9.04
C VAL A 277 7.58 15.60 -8.74
N GLN A 278 8.22 16.17 -9.76
CA GLN A 278 9.17 17.27 -9.65
C GLN A 278 8.59 18.54 -9.02
N GLU A 279 7.27 18.73 -9.10
CA GLU A 279 6.55 19.89 -8.53
C GLU A 279 6.50 19.85 -6.99
N TYR A 280 6.50 18.66 -6.39
CA TYR A 280 6.42 18.48 -4.93
C TYR A 280 7.81 18.59 -4.29
N THR A 281 8.36 19.80 -4.29
CA THR A 281 9.75 20.05 -3.89
C THR A 281 10.03 19.72 -2.42
N HIS A 282 9.05 19.90 -1.53
CA HIS A 282 9.19 19.62 -0.10
C HIS A 282 9.10 18.13 0.20
N VAL A 283 8.20 17.41 -0.49
CA VAL A 283 8.16 15.93 -0.43
C VAL A 283 9.48 15.35 -0.93
N ARG A 284 10.03 15.87 -2.03
CA ARG A 284 11.32 15.41 -2.56
C ARG A 284 12.46 15.68 -1.57
N ARG A 285 12.53 16.87 -0.97
CA ARG A 285 13.51 17.18 0.09
C ARG A 285 13.46 16.18 1.23
N TRP A 286 12.27 15.95 1.78
CA TRP A 286 12.03 15.02 2.87
C TRP A 286 12.37 13.57 2.49
N ALA A 287 12.04 13.17 1.26
CA ALA A 287 12.33 11.83 0.75
C ALA A 287 13.84 11.57 0.62
N GLU A 288 14.60 12.56 0.16
CA GLU A 288 16.07 12.48 0.10
C GLU A 288 16.69 12.42 1.50
N GLU A 289 16.21 13.27 2.41
CA GLU A 289 16.71 13.33 3.79
C GLU A 289 16.54 11.97 4.51
N ILE A 290 15.36 11.35 4.41
CA ILE A 290 15.12 10.01 4.98
C ILE A 290 15.92 8.96 4.22
N GLY A 291 15.98 9.03 2.88
CA GLY A 291 16.75 8.07 2.07
C GLY A 291 18.26 8.11 2.30
N ALA A 292 18.78 9.18 2.90
CA ALA A 292 20.17 9.29 3.32
C ALA A 292 20.47 8.55 4.64
N ARG A 293 19.45 8.23 5.45
CA ARG A 293 19.62 7.55 6.73
C ARG A 293 20.19 6.14 6.52
N PRO A 294 21.23 5.72 7.25
CA PRO A 294 21.80 4.37 7.12
C PRO A 294 20.77 3.25 7.32
N ALA A 295 19.90 3.38 8.31
CA ALA A 295 18.84 2.41 8.58
C ALA A 295 17.80 2.35 7.47
N ALA A 296 17.39 3.49 6.89
CA ALA A 296 16.50 3.51 5.73
C ALA A 296 17.11 2.80 4.52
N ARG A 297 18.42 2.99 4.27
CA ARG A 297 19.16 2.30 3.20
C ARG A 297 19.18 0.78 3.41
N ARG A 298 19.54 0.32 4.62
CA ARG A 298 19.56 -1.11 4.96
C ARG A 298 18.17 -1.73 4.91
N GLY A 299 17.18 -1.13 5.57
CA GLY A 299 15.81 -1.64 5.62
C GLY A 299 15.18 -1.80 4.24
N ARG A 300 15.46 -0.90 3.29
CA ARG A 300 15.00 -0.99 1.90
C ARG A 300 15.53 -2.22 1.14
N MET A 301 16.67 -2.79 1.56
CA MET A 301 17.27 -3.95 0.90
C MET A 301 16.60 -5.26 1.30
N VAL A 302 16.07 -5.33 2.52
CA VAL A 302 15.53 -6.55 3.13
C VAL A 302 14.25 -7.02 2.43
N ASN A 303 14.19 -8.33 2.17
CA ASN A 303 13.17 -9.04 1.40
C ASN A 303 12.91 -8.49 -0.01
N ARG A 304 13.85 -7.71 -0.56
CA ARG A 304 13.73 -7.13 -1.88
C ARG A 304 14.22 -8.09 -2.95
N THR A 305 13.38 -8.39 -3.93
CA THR A 305 13.63 -9.41 -4.98
C THR A 305 13.72 -8.82 -6.39
N ALA A 306 13.86 -7.49 -6.52
CA ALA A 306 13.91 -6.79 -7.80
C ALA A 306 14.70 -5.48 -7.71
N GLY A 307 15.26 -5.07 -8.86
CA GLY A 307 16.13 -3.90 -9.00
C GLY A 307 17.60 -4.29 -9.08
N ASP A 308 18.50 -3.39 -8.69
CA ASP A 308 19.94 -3.65 -8.61
C ASP A 308 20.22 -4.82 -7.64
N PRO A 309 20.91 -5.91 -8.06
CA PRO A 309 21.29 -7.02 -7.19
C PRO A 309 22.04 -6.62 -5.90
N ALA A 310 22.84 -5.55 -5.95
CA ALA A 310 23.53 -5.03 -4.76
C ALA A 310 22.57 -4.43 -3.73
N SER A 311 21.35 -4.10 -4.14
CA SER A 311 20.28 -3.59 -3.27
C SER A 311 19.29 -4.66 -2.82
N GLN A 312 19.52 -5.93 -3.16
CA GLN A 312 18.62 -7.04 -2.88
C GLN A 312 19.20 -7.94 -1.79
N LEU A 313 18.55 -7.97 -0.62
CA LEU A 313 18.80 -8.94 0.43
C LEU A 313 17.52 -9.76 0.64
N HIS A 314 17.47 -10.98 0.10
CA HIS A 314 16.24 -11.77 0.09
C HIS A 314 15.73 -12.11 1.49
N GLU A 315 16.63 -12.42 2.42
CA GLU A 315 16.31 -12.66 3.83
C GLU A 315 17.42 -12.06 4.70
N ARG A 316 17.06 -11.67 5.92
CA ARG A 316 18.01 -11.13 6.91
C ARG A 316 17.92 -11.99 8.16
N HIS A 317 19.06 -12.55 8.58
CA HIS A 317 19.25 -13.37 9.77
C HIS A 317 20.42 -12.89 10.64
N ASP A 318 21.22 -11.95 10.13
CA ASP A 318 22.31 -11.31 10.86
C ASP A 318 22.63 -9.94 10.24
N ALA A 319 23.26 -9.04 11.02
CA ALA A 319 23.75 -7.77 10.49
C ALA A 319 24.81 -7.95 9.40
N SER A 320 25.64 -9.00 9.48
CA SER A 320 26.66 -9.32 8.48
C SER A 320 26.09 -9.76 7.12
N ASP A 321 24.78 -10.02 7.02
CA ASP A 321 24.14 -10.41 5.76
C ASP A 321 24.15 -9.27 4.73
N PHE A 322 24.15 -8.01 5.15
CA PHE A 322 24.32 -6.87 4.23
C PHE A 322 25.68 -6.90 3.52
N ASP A 323 26.71 -7.43 4.17
CA ASP A 323 28.07 -7.50 3.66
C ASP A 323 28.37 -8.81 2.93
N THR A 324 27.55 -9.84 3.09
CA THR A 324 27.88 -11.21 2.61
C THR A 324 26.76 -11.91 1.82
N ARG A 325 25.50 -11.47 1.93
CA ARG A 325 24.32 -12.19 1.39
C ARG A 325 23.46 -11.39 0.42
N THR A 326 23.88 -10.21 0.00
CA THR A 326 23.20 -9.49 -1.09
C THR A 326 23.33 -10.26 -2.41
N GLN A 327 22.37 -10.08 -3.34
CA GLN A 327 22.28 -10.93 -4.52
C GLN A 327 23.46 -10.78 -5.50
N ASP A 328 24.10 -9.62 -5.54
CA ASP A 328 25.36 -9.41 -6.26
C ASP A 328 26.48 -10.33 -5.75
N LYS A 329 26.59 -10.50 -4.43
CA LYS A 329 27.59 -11.35 -3.78
C LYS A 329 27.33 -12.83 -4.03
N LEU A 330 26.07 -13.26 -3.88
CA LEU A 330 25.68 -14.65 -4.10
C LEU A 330 25.71 -15.08 -5.58
N SER A 331 25.64 -14.13 -6.50
CA SER A 331 25.73 -14.41 -7.94
C SER A 331 27.17 -14.41 -8.45
N ALA A 332 28.09 -13.71 -7.77
CA ALA A 332 29.52 -13.72 -8.11
C ALA A 332 30.21 -15.05 -7.77
N ASP A 333 29.62 -15.84 -6.87
CA ASP A 333 30.11 -17.16 -6.43
C ASP A 333 29.59 -18.34 -7.29
N ARG A 334 28.91 -18.07 -8.42
CA ARG A 334 28.38 -19.08 -9.35
C ARG A 334 29.05 -19.02 -10.72
#